data_AF-A0A7Y5QKE1-F1
#
_entry.id   AF-A0A7Y5QKE1-F1
#
_cell.length_a   1.000
_cell.length_b   1.000
_cell.length_c   1.000
_cell.angle_alpha   90.00
_cell.angle_beta   90.00
_cell.angle_gamma   90.00
#
_symmetry.space_group_name_H-M   'P 1'
#
loop_
_entity.id
_entity.type
_entity.pdbx_description
1 polymer ?
#
loop_
_entity_poly.entity_id
_entity_poly.type
_entity_poly.pdbx_seq_one_letter_code
_entity_poly.pdbx_strand_id
1 'polypeptide(L)' 'QAGPDLTIVAGGGVRAGHVAELVRQTAVREVHARPVRPKPNRPPRGPNLPFGPMSLLADRQELDPAQVRALADELRRI' A
#
# COMPACT_ATOMS: atom_id res chain seq x y z
N GLN A 1 -16.28 -16.60 7.37
CA GLN A 1 -16.47 -16.21 5.96
C GLN A 1 -17.76 -15.41 5.85
N ALA A 2 -17.79 -14.39 4.99
CA ALA A 2 -19.04 -13.79 4.56
C ALA A 2 -19.72 -14.71 3.52
N GLY A 3 -21.04 -14.62 3.38
CA GLY A 3 -21.80 -15.41 2.39
C GLY A 3 -21.34 -15.14 0.94
N PRO A 4 -21.94 -15.84 -0.06
CA PRO A 4 -21.44 -15.81 -1.44
C PRO A 4 -21.50 -14.44 -2.12
N ASP A 5 -22.35 -13.53 -1.64
CA ASP A 5 -22.60 -12.23 -2.26
C ASP A 5 -21.74 -11.09 -1.69
N LEU A 6 -20.81 -11.39 -0.78
CA LEU A 6 -19.95 -10.38 -0.16
C LEU A 6 -18.49 -10.83 -0.12
N THR A 7 -17.63 -10.05 -0.77
CA THR A 7 -16.17 -10.21 -0.71
C THR A 7 -15.59 -9.43 0.47
N ILE A 8 -14.78 -10.12 1.29
CA ILE A 8 -13.97 -9.50 2.33
C ILE A 8 -12.57 -9.22 1.77
N VAL A 9 -12.19 -7.95 1.76
CA VAL A 9 -10.85 -7.48 1.36
C VAL A 9 -10.06 -7.09 2.61
N ALA A 10 -8.96 -7.79 2.89
CA ALA A 10 -8.11 -7.40 4.02
C ALA A 10 -7.27 -6.17 3.66
N GLY A 11 -7.26 -5.17 4.54
CA GLY A 11 -6.50 -3.94 4.36
C GLY A 11 -5.79 -3.51 5.64
N GLY A 12 -5.07 -2.39 5.57
CA GLY A 12 -4.34 -1.83 6.72
C GLY A 12 -3.01 -2.54 6.97
N GLY A 13 -1.93 -1.96 6.45
CA GLY A 13 -0.58 -2.45 6.76
C GLY A 13 -0.16 -3.73 6.03
N VAL A 14 -0.93 -4.27 5.09
CA VAL A 14 -0.56 -5.47 4.30
C VAL A 14 0.77 -5.28 3.57
N ARG A 15 1.72 -6.19 3.77
CA ARG A 15 3.07 -6.24 3.15
C ARG A 15 3.40 -7.66 2.75
N ALA A 16 4.41 -7.82 1.86
CA ALA A 16 4.92 -9.12 1.45
C ALA A 16 5.17 -10.02 2.67
N GLY A 17 6.15 -9.70 3.52
CA GLY A 17 6.62 -10.60 4.58
C GLY A 17 5.63 -11.07 5.67
N HIS A 18 4.34 -10.74 5.59
CA HIS A 18 3.30 -11.35 6.43
C HIS A 18 2.01 -11.75 5.68
N VAL A 19 1.91 -11.55 4.36
CA VAL A 19 0.63 -11.72 3.65
C VAL A 19 0.21 -13.18 3.61
N ALA A 20 1.18 -14.11 3.53
CA ALA A 20 0.93 -15.53 3.61
C ALA A 20 0.27 -15.93 4.95
N GLU A 21 0.77 -15.39 6.07
CA GLU A 21 0.19 -15.64 7.39
C GLU A 21 -1.23 -15.09 7.49
N LEU A 22 -1.43 -13.86 7.02
CA LEU A 22 -2.73 -13.20 6.99
C LEU A 22 -3.77 -14.04 6.24
N VAL A 23 -3.43 -14.49 5.02
CA VAL A 23 -4.31 -15.35 4.21
C VAL A 23 -4.58 -16.67 4.92
N ARG A 24 -3.55 -17.32 5.50
CA ARG A 24 -3.73 -18.58 6.23
C ARG A 24 -4.67 -18.46 7.43
N GLN A 25 -4.59 -17.36 8.19
CA GLN A 25 -5.39 -17.17 9.40
C GLN A 25 -6.82 -16.72 9.11
N THR A 26 -7.05 -16.01 8.01
CA THR A 26 -8.32 -15.33 7.73
C THR A 26 -9.08 -15.88 6.53
N ALA A 27 -8.42 -16.67 5.69
CA ALA A 27 -8.93 -17.20 4.42
C ALA A 27 -9.46 -16.13 3.44
N VAL A 28 -8.96 -14.89 3.55
CA VAL A 28 -9.28 -13.82 2.59
C VAL A 28 -8.73 -14.14 1.21
N ARG A 29 -9.47 -13.72 0.18
CA ARG A 29 -9.09 -13.94 -1.22
C ARG A 29 -8.54 -12.70 -1.90
N GLU A 30 -8.76 -11.54 -1.29
CA GLU A 30 -8.37 -10.24 -1.83
C GLU A 30 -7.73 -9.40 -0.73
N VAL A 31 -6.72 -8.60 -1.10
CA VAL A 31 -6.01 -7.69 -0.20
C VAL A 31 -5.89 -6.30 -0.82
N HIS A 32 -6.00 -5.28 0.02
CA HIS A 32 -5.71 -3.89 -0.33
C HIS A 32 -4.45 -3.43 0.41
N ALA A 33 -3.42 -3.07 -0.37
CA ALA A 33 -2.11 -2.69 0.15
C ALA A 33 -1.68 -1.31 -0.35
N ARG A 34 -0.78 -0.67 0.42
CA ARG A 34 -0.15 0.61 0.07
C ARG A 34 1.38 0.43 0.02
N PRO A 35 1.93 -0.26 -1.00
CA PRO A 35 3.37 -0.49 -1.16
C PRO A 35 4.05 0.76 -1.71
N VAL A 36 4.24 1.75 -0.84
CA VAL A 36 4.80 3.06 -1.20
C VAL A 36 6.12 3.31 -0.50
N ARG A 37 6.94 4.16 -1.11
CA ARG A 37 8.16 4.71 -0.51
C ARG A 37 8.05 6.23 -0.40
N PRO A 38 8.66 6.85 0.62
CA PRO A 38 8.82 8.30 0.66
C PRO A 38 9.76 8.73 -0.46
N LYS A 39 9.40 9.83 -1.12
CA LYS A 39 10.16 10.49 -2.16
C LYS A 39 10.36 11.95 -1.72
N PRO A 40 11.62 12.40 -1.55
CA PRO A 40 11.91 13.75 -1.11
C PRO A 40 11.14 14.79 -1.91
N ASN A 41 10.42 15.65 -1.20
CA ASN A 41 9.70 16.72 -1.88
C ASN A 41 10.69 17.84 -2.26
N ARG A 42 11.21 17.81 -3.49
CA ARG A 42 12.02 18.92 -4.01
C ARG A 42 11.10 20.09 -4.32
N PRO A 43 11.27 21.26 -3.67
CA PRO A 43 10.43 22.41 -3.96
C PRO A 43 10.63 22.85 -5.42
N PRO A 44 9.54 23.16 -6.15
CA PRO A 44 9.65 23.72 -7.49
C PRO A 44 10.41 25.05 -7.45
N ARG A 45 11.09 25.41 -8.54
CA ARG A 45 11.69 26.74 -8.69
C ARG A 45 10.55 27.74 -8.97
N GLY A 46 9.99 28.34 -7.91
CA GLY A 46 8.87 29.28 -7.99
C GLY A 46 8.26 29.57 -6.60
N PRO A 47 7.29 30.49 -6.49
CA PRO A 47 6.62 30.75 -5.22
C PRO A 47 5.94 29.48 -4.73
N ASN A 48 6.33 29.02 -3.54
CA ASN A 48 5.79 27.81 -2.92
C ASN A 48 4.42 28.14 -2.31
N LEU A 49 3.35 27.87 -3.07
CA LEU A 49 1.98 28.06 -2.59
C LEU A 49 1.55 26.81 -1.81
N PRO A 50 1.26 26.92 -0.50
CA PRO A 50 0.79 25.80 0.29
C PRO A 50 -0.63 25.40 -0.12
N PHE A 51 -0.77 24.23 -0.76
CA PHE A 51 -2.08 23.62 -0.99
C PHE A 51 -2.33 22.57 0.10
N GLY A 52 -2.90 23.04 1.21
CA GLY A 52 -3.30 22.21 2.34
C GLY A 52 -2.33 22.23 3.53
N PRO A 53 -2.79 21.77 4.71
CA PRO A 53 -2.12 21.99 6.00
C PRO A 53 -0.77 21.28 6.17
N MET A 54 -0.41 20.35 5.27
CA MET A 54 0.80 19.51 5.34
C MET A 54 1.72 19.64 4.11
N SER A 55 1.41 20.55 3.18
CA SER A 55 1.98 20.52 1.82
C SER A 55 3.42 21.02 1.71
N LEU A 56 3.95 21.73 2.71
CA LEU A 56 5.23 22.43 2.58
C LEU A 56 6.46 21.60 2.97
N LEU A 57 6.30 20.51 3.74
CA LEU A 57 7.42 19.79 4.34
C LEU A 57 7.29 18.25 4.28
N ALA A 58 6.16 17.70 3.83
CA ALA A 58 5.99 16.26 3.76
C ALA A 58 6.62 15.68 2.49
N ASP A 59 7.38 14.61 2.63
CA ASP A 59 7.80 13.78 1.51
C ASP A 59 6.58 13.26 0.76
N ARG A 60 6.68 13.24 -0.58
CA ARG A 60 5.65 12.64 -1.41
C ARG A 60 5.72 11.13 -1.29
N GLN A 61 4.58 10.47 -1.37
CA GLN A 61 4.58 9.01 -1.45
C GLN A 61 4.44 8.56 -2.89
N GLU A 62 5.31 7.65 -3.30
CA GLU A 62 5.31 7.05 -4.63
C GLU A 62 5.16 5.54 -4.48
N LEU A 63 4.41 4.90 -5.39
CA LEU A 63 4.38 3.44 -5.46
C LEU A 63 5.79 2.92 -5.67
N ASP A 64 6.17 1.91 -4.89
CA ASP A 64 7.44 1.23 -5.02
C ASP A 64 7.23 -0.06 -5.85
N PRO A 65 7.70 -0.10 -7.11
CA PRO A 65 7.49 -1.27 -7.96
C PRO A 65 8.13 -2.54 -7.40
N ALA A 66 9.20 -2.44 -6.61
CA ALA A 66 9.84 -3.60 -6.01
C ALA A 66 8.95 -4.19 -4.90
N GLN A 67 8.36 -3.36 -4.06
CA GLN A 67 7.41 -3.81 -3.03
C GLN A 67 6.13 -4.38 -3.65
N VAL A 68 5.62 -3.78 -4.73
CA VAL A 68 4.47 -4.32 -5.48
C VAL A 68 4.79 -5.72 -5.99
N ARG A 69 5.94 -5.90 -6.65
CA ARG A 69 6.36 -7.21 -7.17
C ARG A 69 6.54 -8.22 -6.06
N ALA A 70 7.23 -7.86 -4.97
CA ALA A 70 7.42 -8.76 -3.84
C ALA A 70 6.10 -9.24 -3.24
N LEU A 71 5.13 -8.32 -3.05
CA LEU A 71 3.80 -8.68 -2.56
C LEU A 71 3.06 -9.59 -3.55
N ALA A 72 3.08 -9.26 -4.85
CA ALA A 72 2.43 -10.07 -5.88
C ALA A 72 3.04 -11.47 -6.00
N ASP A 73 4.37 -11.59 -5.89
CA ASP A 73 5.07 -12.86 -5.96
C ASP A 73 4.77 -13.74 -4.74
N GLU A 74 4.60 -13.16 -3.56
CA GLU A 74 4.20 -13.90 -2.38
C GLU A 74 2.76 -14.40 -2.48
N LEU A 75 1.84 -13.54 -2.94
CA LEU A 75 0.44 -13.91 -3.20
C LEU A 75 0.28 -15.01 -4.25
N ARG A 76 1.20 -15.11 -5.23
CA ARG A 76 1.19 -16.18 -6.25
C ARG A 76 1.69 -17.52 -5.74
N ARG A 77 2.39 -17.56 -4.60
CA ARG A 77 2.97 -18.79 -4.03
C ARG A 77 2.02 -19.49 -3.06
N ILE A 78 0.97 -18.81 -2.63
CA ILE A 78 -0.06 -19.30 -1.71
C ILE A 78 -1.34 -19.63 -2.47
#